data_AF-A0A653XER1-F1
#
_entry.id   AF-A0A653XER1-F1
#
_cell.length_a   1.000
_cell.length_b   1.000
_cell.length_c   1.000
_cell.angle_alpha   90.00
_cell.angle_beta   90.00
_cell.angle_gamma   90.00
#
_symmetry.space_group_name_H-M   'P 1'
#
loop_
_entity.id
_entity.type
_entity.pdbx_description
1 polymer ?
#
loop_
_entity_poly.entity_id
_entity_poly.type
_entity_poly.pdbx_seq_one_letter_code
_entity_poly.pdbx_strand_id
1 'polypeptide(L)'
;MAVKFAGTMNAINRGLDETKPAKGVDMIEDWEAALADVDTPGAKGILRDLGSLRKQLEKDAPDADRVHALLHRLGAATTRIADKAEKSQDKLKSLGEALTEAGEEEHDEEEDAAAAAAPKRARKTK
;
A
#
# COMPACT_ATOMS: atom_id res chain seq x y z
N MET A 1 -16.05 7.17 16.52
CA MET A 1 -14.65 7.55 16.24
C MET A 1 -14.51 7.64 14.73
N ALA A 2 -14.18 8.81 14.17
CA ALA A 2 -13.99 8.97 12.73
C ALA A 2 -12.58 8.50 12.40
N VAL A 3 -12.46 7.34 11.75
CA VAL A 3 -11.16 6.82 11.32
C VAL A 3 -10.52 7.85 10.38
N LYS A 4 -9.31 8.33 10.69
CA LYS A 4 -8.62 9.40 9.95
C LYS A 4 -8.00 8.90 8.64
N PHE A 5 -8.78 8.20 7.81
CA PHE A 5 -8.35 7.74 6.48
C PHE A 5 -7.90 8.87 5.54
N ALA A 6 -8.39 10.09 5.78
CA ALA A 6 -8.06 11.27 4.98
C ALA A 6 -6.57 11.64 5.01
N GLY A 7 -5.86 11.41 6.12
CA GLY A 7 -4.42 11.67 6.20
C GLY A 7 -3.63 10.72 5.30
N THR A 8 -3.99 9.43 5.33
CA THR A 8 -3.43 8.36 4.49
C THR A 8 -3.69 8.59 3.02
N MET A 9 -4.93 8.88 2.64
CA MET A 9 -5.28 9.22 1.26
C MET A 9 -4.51 10.44 0.75
N ASN A 10 -4.31 11.47 1.58
CA ASN A 10 -3.58 12.66 1.16
C ASN A 10 -2.05 12.44 1.07
N ALA A 11 -1.49 11.49 1.81
CA ALA A 11 -0.08 11.12 1.69
C ALA A 11 0.16 10.26 0.44
N ILE A 12 -0.72 9.26 0.19
CA ILE A 12 -0.65 8.42 -1.00
C ILE A 12 -0.84 9.27 -2.27
N ASN A 13 -1.83 10.17 -2.30
CA ASN A 13 -2.06 11.06 -3.43
C ASN A 13 -0.92 12.05 -3.72
N ARG A 14 0.05 12.20 -2.80
CA ARG A 14 1.22 13.07 -2.97
C ARG A 14 2.49 12.30 -3.33
N GLY A 15 2.39 10.98 -3.51
CA GLY A 15 3.54 10.09 -3.61
C GLY A 15 4.09 9.74 -2.22
N LEU A 16 4.26 8.44 -1.97
CA LEU A 16 4.82 7.96 -0.70
C LEU A 16 6.25 8.48 -0.48
N ASP A 17 7.01 8.72 -1.55
CA ASP A 17 8.38 9.24 -1.50
C ASP A 17 8.51 10.65 -0.93
N GLU A 18 7.50 11.50 -1.12
CA GLU A 18 7.48 12.84 -0.53
C GLU A 18 7.01 12.84 0.93
N THR A 19 6.45 11.72 1.40
CA THR A 19 5.95 11.59 2.76
C THR A 19 7.10 11.27 3.70
N LYS A 20 7.49 12.26 4.52
CA LYS A 20 8.51 12.07 5.56
C LYS A 20 8.21 10.81 6.40
N PRO A 21 9.19 9.91 6.65
CA PRO A 21 8.96 8.65 7.37
C PRO A 21 8.23 8.82 8.71
N ALA A 22 8.54 9.87 9.47
CA ALA A 22 7.86 10.19 10.73
C ALA A 22 6.34 10.43 10.58
N LYS A 23 5.91 11.08 9.49
CA LYS A 23 4.49 11.27 9.19
C LYS A 23 3.81 9.95 8.82
N GLY A 24 4.51 9.06 8.12
CA GLY A 24 4.03 7.72 7.82
C GLY A 24 3.81 6.89 9.09
N VAL A 25 4.75 6.96 10.03
CA VAL A 25 4.66 6.28 11.33
C VAL A 25 3.44 6.77 12.14
N ASP A 26 3.26 8.08 12.30
CA ASP A 26 2.11 8.65 13.04
C ASP A 26 0.77 8.19 12.45
N MET A 27 0.70 8.09 11.12
CA MET A 27 -0.50 7.67 10.42
C MET A 27 -0.79 6.18 10.59
N ILE A 28 0.24 5.35 10.69
CA ILE A 28 0.11 3.92 11.01
C ILE A 28 -0.36 3.74 12.45
N GLU A 29 0.18 4.50 13.41
CA GLU A 29 -0.26 4.45 14.82
C GLU A 29 -1.74 4.81 14.99
N ASP A 30 -2.19 5.86 14.30
CA ASP A 30 -3.61 6.25 14.28
C ASP A 30 -4.50 5.13 13.72
N TRP A 31 -4.02 4.37 12.73
CA TRP A 31 -4.73 3.22 12.18
C TRP A 31 -4.75 2.02 13.12
N GLU A 32 -3.62 1.72 13.75
CA GLU A 32 -3.53 0.64 14.74
C GLU A 32 -4.51 0.88 15.90
N ALA A 33 -4.55 2.12 16.40
CA ALA A 33 -5.51 2.51 17.44
C ALA A 33 -6.97 2.38 16.96
N ALA A 34 -7.26 2.79 15.73
CA ALA A 34 -8.62 2.69 15.18
C ALA A 34 -9.07 1.23 14.94
N LEU A 35 -8.14 0.33 14.60
CA LEU A 35 -8.42 -1.08 14.33
C LEU A 35 -8.34 -1.97 15.58
N ALA A 36 -7.69 -1.54 16.66
CA ALA A 36 -7.53 -2.32 17.89
C ALA A 36 -8.87 -2.75 18.50
N ASP A 37 -9.89 -1.89 18.39
CA ASP A 37 -11.23 -2.13 18.93
C ASP A 37 -12.21 -2.73 17.90
N VAL A 38 -11.75 -3.01 16.66
CA VAL A 38 -12.60 -3.51 15.57
C VAL A 38 -12.64 -5.03 15.59
N ASP A 39 -13.78 -5.60 16.01
CA ASP A 39 -14.02 -7.04 15.98
C ASP A 39 -14.54 -7.52 14.61
N THR A 40 -13.81 -7.20 13.55
CA THR A 40 -14.13 -7.64 12.19
C THR A 40 -13.16 -8.75 11.77
N PRO A 41 -13.65 -9.91 11.30
CA PRO A 41 -12.79 -10.98 10.79
C PRO A 41 -11.90 -10.46 9.65
N GLY A 42 -10.58 -10.43 9.91
CA GLY A 42 -9.56 -9.87 9.02
C GLY A 42 -8.79 -8.68 9.62
N ALA A 43 -9.37 -7.94 10.57
CA ALA A 43 -8.76 -6.73 11.15
C ALA A 43 -7.44 -7.01 11.87
N LYS A 44 -7.34 -8.16 12.55
CA LYS A 44 -6.10 -8.63 13.20
C LYS A 44 -4.94 -8.85 12.21
N GLY A 45 -5.24 -9.20 10.96
CA GLY A 45 -4.24 -9.32 9.90
C GLY A 45 -3.66 -7.96 9.53
N ILE A 46 -4.55 -6.98 9.30
CA ILE A 46 -4.18 -5.59 9.01
C ILE A 46 -3.33 -5.01 10.13
N LEU A 47 -3.71 -5.19 11.40
CA LEU A 47 -2.91 -4.73 12.55
C LEU A 47 -1.48 -5.30 12.56
N ARG A 48 -1.30 -6.58 12.20
CA ARG A 48 0.04 -7.19 12.12
C ARG A 48 0.88 -6.58 10.99
N ASP A 49 0.26 -6.36 9.84
CA ASP A 49 0.95 -5.83 8.67
C ASP A 49 1.29 -4.34 8.88
N LEU A 50 0.41 -3.55 9.51
CA LEU A 50 0.67 -2.18 9.95
C LEU A 50 1.87 -2.09 10.89
N GLY A 51 1.92 -2.91 11.93
CA GLY A 51 3.05 -2.93 12.85
C GLY A 51 4.36 -3.35 12.18
N SER A 52 4.28 -4.14 11.10
CA SER A 52 5.45 -4.51 10.29
C SER A 52 5.90 -3.35 9.39
N LEU A 53 4.96 -2.62 8.80
CA LEU A 53 5.23 -1.44 7.98
C LEU A 53 5.86 -0.33 8.81
N ARG A 54 5.29 -0.04 10.00
CA ARG A 54 5.84 0.92 10.95
C ARG A 54 7.30 0.62 11.28
N LYS A 55 7.61 -0.62 11.66
CA LYS A 55 8.99 -1.05 11.96
C LYS A 55 9.93 -0.89 10.76
N GLN A 56 9.42 -0.92 9.54
CA GLN A 56 10.23 -0.73 8.35
C GLN A 56 10.54 0.74 8.09
N LEU A 57 9.58 1.63 8.39
CA LEU A 57 9.73 3.09 8.28
C LEU A 57 10.57 3.70 9.42
N GLU A 58 10.61 3.05 10.58
CA GLU A 58 11.44 3.46 11.72
C GLU A 58 12.93 3.10 11.56
N LYS A 59 13.31 2.33 10.53
CA LYS A 59 14.71 1.99 10.26
C LYS A 59 15.42 3.14 9.55
N ASP A 60 16.71 3.30 9.85
CA ASP A 60 17.59 4.23 9.15
C ASP A 60 17.70 3.92 7.64
N ALA A 61 17.61 2.63 7.29
CA ALA A 61 17.53 2.14 5.91
C ALA A 61 16.31 1.21 5.77
N PRO A 62 15.16 1.75 5.32
CA PRO A 62 14.01 0.95 4.93
C PRO A 62 14.37 -0.01 3.78
N ASP A 63 13.59 -1.08 3.67
CA ASP A 63 13.73 -2.14 2.67
C ASP A 63 12.53 -1.92 1.76
N ALA A 64 12.78 -1.33 0.59
CA ALA A 64 11.75 -0.90 -0.34
C ALA A 64 10.86 -2.07 -0.76
N ASP A 65 11.45 -3.18 -1.22
CA ASP A 65 10.73 -4.41 -1.58
C ASP A 65 9.77 -4.85 -0.47
N ARG A 66 10.24 -4.80 0.78
CA ARG A 66 9.42 -5.17 1.93
C ARG A 66 8.33 -4.15 2.23
N VAL A 67 8.57 -2.86 2.06
CA VAL A 67 7.55 -1.80 2.19
C VAL A 67 6.47 -2.01 1.14
N HIS A 68 6.83 -2.17 -0.14
CA HIS A 68 5.89 -2.39 -1.24
C HIS A 68 5.05 -3.66 -1.04
N ALA A 69 5.69 -4.77 -0.66
CA ALA A 69 4.99 -6.02 -0.36
C ALA A 69 4.00 -5.86 0.82
N LEU A 70 4.30 -5.02 1.81
CA LEU A 70 3.41 -4.73 2.94
C LEU A 70 2.26 -3.82 2.50
N LEU A 71 2.51 -2.80 1.68
CA LEU A 71 1.48 -1.92 1.11
C LEU A 71 0.46 -2.73 0.29
N HIS A 72 0.94 -3.59 -0.61
CA HIS A 72 0.08 -4.46 -1.41
C HIS A 72 -0.80 -5.40 -0.55
N ARG A 73 -0.22 -6.02 0.49
CA ARG A 73 -1.00 -6.87 1.43
C ARG A 73 -2.02 -6.07 2.22
N LEU A 74 -1.65 -4.89 2.70
CA LEU A 74 -2.54 -3.99 3.43
C LEU A 74 -3.69 -3.53 2.52
N GLY A 75 -3.41 -3.21 1.26
CA GLY A 75 -4.41 -2.85 0.26
C GLY A 75 -5.42 -3.97 0.04
N ALA A 76 -4.94 -5.16 -0.29
CA ALA A 76 -5.80 -6.34 -0.49
C ALA A 76 -6.62 -6.71 0.76
N ALA A 77 -6.04 -6.62 1.96
CA ALA A 77 -6.76 -6.90 3.20
C ALA A 77 -7.81 -5.82 3.51
N THR A 78 -7.50 -4.54 3.25
CA THR A 78 -8.41 -3.41 3.46
C THR A 78 -9.61 -3.50 2.52
N THR A 79 -9.41 -3.79 1.24
CA THR A 79 -10.51 -4.01 0.27
C THR A 79 -11.41 -5.17 0.70
N ARG A 80 -10.84 -6.28 1.19
CA ARG A 80 -11.64 -7.43 1.68
C ARG A 80 -12.47 -7.11 2.91
N ILE A 81 -12.01 -6.21 3.78
CA ILE A 81 -12.78 -5.76 4.95
C ILE A 81 -13.83 -4.71 4.55
N ALA A 82 -13.56 -3.94 3.49
CA ALA A 82 -14.51 -2.97 2.96
C ALA A 82 -15.88 -3.60 2.64
N ASP A 83 -15.89 -4.80 2.05
CA ASP A 83 -17.13 -5.55 1.75
C ASP A 83 -17.96 -5.90 2.99
N LYS A 84 -17.36 -5.81 4.18
CA LYS A 84 -18.02 -6.07 5.48
C LYS A 84 -18.43 -4.78 6.20
N ALA A 85 -18.12 -3.61 5.64
CA ALA A 85 -18.27 -2.33 6.31
C ALA A 85 -19.45 -1.51 5.78
N GLU A 86 -20.61 -1.56 6.46
CA GLU A 86 -21.85 -0.92 5.96
C GLU A 86 -21.74 0.60 5.70
N LYS A 87 -20.99 1.35 6.52
CA LYS A 87 -20.96 2.83 6.46
C LYS A 87 -19.73 3.42 5.81
N SER A 88 -18.73 2.59 5.49
CA SER A 88 -17.43 3.07 5.01
C SER A 88 -16.84 2.17 3.93
N GLN A 89 -17.64 1.27 3.34
CA GLN A 89 -17.25 0.38 2.26
C GLN A 89 -16.51 1.12 1.15
N ASP A 90 -17.13 2.13 0.53
CA ASP A 90 -16.53 2.78 -0.66
C ASP A 90 -15.20 3.46 -0.32
N LYS A 91 -15.12 4.10 0.85
CA LYS A 91 -13.88 4.72 1.34
C LYS A 91 -12.78 3.68 1.59
N LEU A 92 -13.13 2.54 2.18
CA LEU A 92 -12.20 1.45 2.44
C LEU A 92 -11.75 0.75 1.15
N LYS A 93 -12.62 0.65 0.14
CA LYS A 93 -12.27 0.12 -1.18
C LYS A 93 -11.27 1.04 -1.87
N SER A 94 -11.58 2.32 -2.02
CA SER A 94 -10.68 3.28 -2.67
C SER A 94 -9.32 3.35 -1.97
N LEU A 95 -9.32 3.25 -0.65
CA LEU A 95 -8.09 3.20 0.13
C LEU A 95 -7.30 1.90 -0.09
N GLY A 96 -7.98 0.75 -0.11
CA GLY A 96 -7.35 -0.53 -0.36
C GLY A 96 -6.75 -0.63 -1.77
N GLU A 97 -7.45 -0.07 -2.75
CA GLU A 97 -6.95 0.07 -4.13
C GLU A 97 -5.71 0.96 -4.18
N ALA A 98 -5.76 2.16 -3.59
CA ALA A 98 -4.62 3.08 -3.56
C ALA A 98 -3.38 2.49 -2.84
N LEU A 99 -3.57 1.70 -1.78
CA LEU A 99 -2.48 0.99 -1.11
C LEU A 99 -1.91 -0.15 -1.97
N THR A 100 -2.74 -0.80 -2.77
CA THR A 100 -2.31 -1.85 -3.70
C THR A 100 -1.48 -1.24 -4.81
N GLU A 101 -1.98 -0.18 -5.43
CA GLU A 101 -1.31 0.59 -6.48
C GLU A 101 0.04 1.16 -6.01
N ALA A 102 0.09 1.77 -4.82
CA ALA A 102 1.34 2.24 -4.23
C ALA A 102 2.35 1.11 -3.88
N GLY A 103 1.86 -0.13 -3.75
CA GLY A 103 2.71 -1.32 -3.63
C GLY A 103 3.18 -1.88 -4.97
N GLU A 104 2.58 -1.47 -6.09
CA GLU A 104 2.88 -1.94 -7.46
C GLU A 104 3.71 -0.92 -8.26
N GLU A 105 3.57 0.38 -8.01
CA GLU A 105 4.13 1.49 -8.82
C GLU A 105 5.66 1.44 -9.01
N GLU A 106 6.43 0.79 -8.13
CA GLU A 106 7.89 0.66 -8.30
C GLU A 106 8.31 -0.55 -9.14
N HIS A 107 7.40 -1.48 -9.45
CA HIS A 107 7.72 -2.72 -10.16
C HIS A 107 7.55 -2.62 -11.69
N ASP A 108 6.94 -1.55 -12.21
CA ASP A 108 6.55 -1.44 -13.63
C ASP A 108 7.43 -0.47 -14.45
N GLU A 109 8.19 0.44 -13.83
CA GLU A 109 9.03 1.39 -14.59
C GLU A 109 10.34 0.78 -15.14
N GLU A 110 10.84 -0.33 -14.59
CA GLU A 110 12.05 -0.99 -15.11
C GLU A 110 11.78 -2.12 -16.13
N GLU A 111 10.59 -2.74 -16.16
CA GLU A 111 10.31 -3.84 -17.10
C GLU A 111 9.80 -3.38 -18.49
N ASP A 112 9.11 -2.24 -18.60
CA ASP A 112 8.55 -1.80 -19.90
C ASP A 112 9.60 -1.13 -20.83
N ALA A 113 10.68 -0.58 -20.26
CA ALA A 113 11.80 -0.02 -21.03
C ALA A 113 12.64 -1.10 -21.74
N ALA A 114 12.72 -2.32 -21.17
CA ALA A 114 13.50 -3.42 -21.75
C ALA A 114 12.79 -4.08 -22.94
N ALA A 115 11.46 -4.11 -22.96
CA ALA A 115 10.67 -4.70 -24.04
C ALA A 115 10.68 -3.84 -25.33
N ALA A 116 10.80 -2.51 -25.21
CA ALA A 116 10.84 -1.59 -26.35
C ALA A 116 12.18 -1.57 -27.10
N ALA A 117 13.28 -2.08 -26.51
CA ALA A 117 14.63 -1.96 -27.05
C ALA A 117 15.06 -3.09 -28.02
N ALA A 118 14.28 -4.16 -28.19
CA ALA A 118 14.71 -5.34 -28.95
C ALA A 118 13.74 -5.77 -30.08
N PRO A 119 13.68 -5.05 -31.23
CA PRO A 119 13.06 -5.62 -32.42
C PRO A 119 13.98 -6.72 -32.98
N LYS A 120 13.79 -7.97 -32.54
CA LYS A 120 14.31 -9.18 -33.21
C LYS A 120 13.67 -9.31 -34.60
N ARG A 121 14.21 -8.61 -35.61
CA ARG A 121 13.91 -8.89 -37.02
C ARG A 121 14.93 -9.88 -37.58
N ALA A 122 14.71 -11.16 -37.27
CA ALA A 122 15.17 -12.24 -38.13
C ALA A 122 14.36 -12.20 -39.44
N ARG A 123 15.01 -11.86 -40.56
CA ARG A 123 14.47 -12.19 -41.89
C ARG A 123 15.58 -12.82 -42.72
N LYS A 124 15.63 -14.16 -42.63
CA LYS A 124 16.38 -15.03 -43.53
C LYS A 124 15.57 -15.14 -44.82
N THR A 125 16.09 -14.64 -45.94
CA THR A 125 15.58 -14.97 -47.28
C THR A 125 16.61 -15.83 -48.00
N LYS A 126 16.06 -16.85 -48.67
CA LYS A 126 16.69 -18.02 -49.29
C LYS A 126 17.55 -17.65 -50.49
#